data_AF-A0A7J4UP69-F1
#
_entry.id   AF-A0A7J4UP69-F1
#
_cell.length_a   1.000
_cell.length_b   1.000
_cell.length_c   1.000
_cell.angle_alpha   90.00
_cell.angle_beta   90.00
_cell.angle_gamma   90.00
#
_symmetry.space_group_name_H-M   'P 1'
#
loop_
_entity.id
_entity.type
_entity.pdbx_description
1 polymer ?
#
loop_
_entity_poly.entity_id
_entity_poly.type
_entity_poly.pdbx_seq_one_letter_code
_entity_poly.pdbx_strand_id
1 'polypeptide(L)'
;EDIDEVCAHEANQGLINAELMTNKHILKIFLHEKEAVDDEQKQKEICIDRVRKHTLNALALVKGKTALLENAGIGKRQGYDDAGGIQ
;
A
#
# COMPACT_ATOMS: atom_id res chain seq x y z
N GLU A 1 -17.58 -8.55 8.09
CA GLU A 1 -17.04 -8.32 6.74
C GLU A 1 -17.52 -7.00 6.13
N ASP A 2 -18.80 -6.81 5.77
CA ASP A 2 -19.25 -5.52 5.20
C ASP A 2 -18.97 -4.31 6.12
N ILE A 3 -19.16 -4.49 7.43
CA ILE A 3 -18.83 -3.48 8.44
C ILE A 3 -17.33 -3.20 8.48
N ASP A 4 -16.48 -4.22 8.34
CA ASP A 4 -15.02 -4.06 8.37
C ASP A 4 -14.52 -3.26 7.17
N GLU A 5 -15.13 -3.46 5.99
CA GLU A 5 -14.84 -2.68 4.79
C GLU A 5 -15.27 -1.22 4.94
N VAL A 6 -16.44 -0.98 5.53
CA VAL A 6 -16.91 0.37 5.84
C VAL A 6 -15.99 1.05 6.85
N CYS A 7 -15.61 0.37 7.94
CA CYS A 7 -14.67 0.92 8.92
C CYS A 7 -13.28 1.21 8.30
N ALA A 8 -12.77 0.31 7.45
CA ALA A 8 -11.52 0.54 6.73
C ALA A 8 -11.63 1.74 5.78
N HIS A 9 -12.77 1.91 5.13
CA HIS A 9 -13.05 3.05 4.28
C HIS A 9 -13.06 4.38 5.07
N GLU A 10 -13.76 4.42 6.20
CA GLU A 10 -13.80 5.59 7.09
C GLU A 10 -12.41 5.94 7.64
N ALA A 11 -11.65 4.93 8.07
CA ALA A 11 -10.26 5.11 8.49
C ALA A 11 -9.41 5.70 7.36
N ASN A 12 -9.56 5.20 6.13
CA ASN A 12 -8.85 5.72 4.97
C ASN A 12 -9.19 7.20 4.70
N GLN A 13 -10.45 7.61 4.82
CA GLN A 13 -10.86 9.01 4.69
C GLN A 13 -10.18 9.89 5.74
N GLY A 14 -10.15 9.44 7.00
CA GLY A 14 -9.43 10.14 8.08
C GLY A 14 -7.95 10.34 7.76
N LEU A 15 -7.28 9.32 7.23
CA LEU A 15 -5.88 9.42 6.82
C LEU A 15 -5.68 10.39 5.64
N ILE A 16 -6.57 10.41 4.65
CA ILE A 16 -6.51 11.41 3.55
C ILE A 16 -6.59 12.83 4.12
N ASN A 17 -7.54 13.08 5.02
CA ASN A 17 -7.68 14.39 5.63
C ASN A 17 -6.42 14.78 6.41
N ALA A 18 -5.80 13.85 7.14
CA ALA A 18 -4.54 14.09 7.84
C ALA A 18 -3.38 14.42 6.88
N GLU A 19 -3.26 13.74 5.74
CA GLU A 19 -2.25 14.05 4.71
C GLU A 19 -2.42 15.49 4.18
N LEU A 20 -3.66 15.87 3.84
CA LEU A 20 -3.98 17.21 3.34
C LEU A 20 -3.71 18.31 4.37
N MET A 21 -4.06 18.07 5.64
CA MET A 21 -3.86 19.04 6.72
C MET A 21 -2.38 19.23 7.10
N THR A 22 -1.57 18.19 6.93
CA THR A 22 -0.16 18.21 7.37
C THR A 22 0.83 18.42 6.25
N ASN A 23 0.40 18.33 4.98
CA ASN A 23 1.26 18.31 3.79
C ASN A 23 2.38 17.25 3.89
N LYS A 24 2.08 16.11 4.52
CA LYS A 24 2.99 14.98 4.68
C LYS A 24 2.32 13.71 4.20
N HIS A 25 3.07 12.88 3.50
CA HIS A 25 2.58 11.59 3.02
C HIS A 25 2.40 10.60 4.18
N ILE A 26 1.29 9.88 4.15
CA ILE A 26 0.99 8.76 5.03
C ILE A 26 0.83 7.52 4.14
N LEU A 27 1.81 6.61 4.20
CA LEU A 27 1.78 5.36 3.44
C LEU A 27 0.85 4.35 4.12
N LYS A 28 -0.28 4.08 3.48
CA LYS A 28 -1.34 3.20 4.00
C LYS A 28 -1.02 1.76 3.61
N ILE A 29 -0.97 0.89 4.62
CA ILE A 29 -0.69 -0.54 4.48
C ILE A 29 -1.83 -1.29 5.16
N PHE A 30 -2.89 -1.56 4.42
CA PHE A 30 -4.00 -2.39 4.88
C PHE A 30 -3.85 -3.79 4.31
N LEU A 31 -4.34 -4.80 5.03
CA LEU A 31 -4.57 -6.16 4.53
C LEU A 31 -6.03 -6.48 4.84
N HIS A 32 -6.78 -6.92 3.84
CA HIS A 32 -8.08 -7.54 4.08
C HIS A 32 -7.90 -9.06 4.09
N GLU A 33 -8.46 -9.75 5.08
CA GLU A 33 -8.34 -11.22 5.20
C GLU A 33 -8.87 -11.93 3.94
N LYS A 34 -9.87 -11.35 3.28
CA LYS A 34 -10.42 -11.83 2.00
C LYS A 34 -9.43 -11.85 0.83
N GLU A 35 -8.28 -11.18 0.93
CA GLU A 35 -7.22 -11.26 -0.10
C GLU A 35 -6.62 -12.67 -0.19
N ALA A 36 -6.67 -13.44 0.90
CA ALA A 36 -6.27 -14.84 0.96
C ALA A 36 -7.19 -15.57 1.95
N VAL A 37 -8.41 -15.89 1.51
CA VAL A 37 -9.43 -16.58 2.30
C VAL A 37 -8.91 -17.94 2.77
N ASP A 38 -9.07 -18.23 4.06
CA ASP A 38 -8.68 -19.49 4.72
C ASP A 38 -7.20 -19.90 4.57
N ASP A 39 -6.32 -18.96 4.17
CA ASP A 39 -4.88 -19.20 4.02
C ASP A 39 -4.08 -18.19 4.86
N GLU A 40 -4.03 -18.45 6.17
CA GLU A 40 -3.31 -17.61 7.14
C GLU A 40 -1.82 -17.45 6.80
N GLN A 41 -1.20 -18.51 6.27
CA GLN A 41 0.19 -18.47 5.85
C GLN A 41 0.38 -17.50 4.68
N LYS A 42 -0.52 -17.54 3.69
CA LYS A 42 -0.50 -16.59 2.58
C LYS A 42 -0.81 -15.17 3.02
N GLN A 43 -1.78 -14.97 3.91
CA GLN A 43 -2.09 -13.65 4.51
C GLN A 43 -0.84 -13.05 5.16
N LYS A 44 -0.11 -13.85 5.93
CA LYS A 44 1.17 -13.45 6.56
C LYS A 44 2.23 -13.09 5.52
N GLU A 45 2.39 -13.89 4.47
CA GLU A 45 3.33 -13.61 3.39
C GLU A 45 3.01 -12.28 2.67
N ILE A 46 1.74 -12.04 2.34
CA ILE A 46 1.27 -10.80 1.73
C ILE A 46 1.55 -9.61 2.64
N CYS A 47 1.24 -9.73 3.94
CA CYS A 47 1.52 -8.71 4.94
C CYS A 47 3.01 -8.35 4.97
N ILE A 48 3.88 -9.36 5.05
CA ILE A 48 5.34 -9.17 5.11
C ILE A 48 5.85 -8.49 3.83
N ASP A 49 5.44 -8.98 2.65
CA ASP A 49 5.84 -8.39 1.37
C ASP A 49 5.37 -6.94 1.24
N ARG A 50 4.11 -6.68 1.57
CA ARG A 50 3.50 -5.35 1.51
C ARG A 50 4.22 -4.36 2.43
N VAL A 51 4.47 -4.72 3.69
CA VAL A 51 5.21 -3.88 4.64
C VAL A 51 6.62 -3.59 4.13
N ARG A 52 7.34 -4.62 3.64
CA ARG A 52 8.70 -4.43 3.09
C ARG A 52 8.72 -3.49 1.90
N LYS A 53 7.86 -3.71 0.90
CA LYS A 53 7.81 -2.88 -0.31
C LYS A 53 7.33 -1.46 -0.03
N HIS A 54 6.36 -1.25 0.86
CA HIS A 54 5.97 0.09 1.28
C HIS A 54 7.06 0.81 2.08
N THR A 55 7.86 0.09 2.87
CA THR A 55 9.04 0.67 3.53
C THR A 55 10.06 1.17 2.51
N LEU A 56 10.29 0.42 1.43
CA LEU A 56 11.15 0.87 0.32
C LEU A 56 10.58 2.12 -0.37
N ASN A 57 9.26 2.18 -0.57
CA ASN A 57 8.59 3.39 -1.08
C ASN A 57 8.77 4.58 -0.13
N ALA A 58 8.66 4.37 1.19
CA ALA A 58 8.91 5.40 2.19
C ALA A 58 10.34 5.94 2.08
N LEU A 59 11.33 5.04 2.01
CA LEU A 59 12.73 5.42 1.83
C LEU A 59 12.94 6.18 0.51
N ALA A 60 12.29 5.78 -0.58
CA ALA A 60 12.35 6.49 -1.86
C ALA A 60 11.77 7.91 -1.77
N LEU A 61 10.61 8.07 -1.12
CA LEU A 61 9.99 9.39 -0.92
C LEU A 61 10.87 10.32 -0.05
N VAL A 62 11.59 9.76 0.93
CA VAL A 62 12.55 10.52 1.75
C VAL A 62 13.76 10.97 0.95
N LYS A 63 14.21 10.19 -0.04
CA LYS A 63 15.35 10.55 -0.91
C LYS A 63 15.06 11.73 -1.84
N GLY A 64 13.79 12.00 -2.13
CA GLY A 64 13.37 13.16 -2.89
C GLY A 64 12.25 12.89 -3.88
N LYS A 65 11.74 13.98 -4.48
CA LYS A 65 10.52 13.96 -5.32
C LYS A 65 10.66 13.17 -6.63
N THR A 66 11.88 12.89 -7.07
CA THR A 66 12.17 12.25 -8.36
C THR A 66 12.53 10.77 -8.24
N ALA A 67 12.76 10.25 -7.02
CA ALA A 67 13.28 8.91 -6.80
C ALA A 67 12.36 7.79 -7.32
N LEU A 68 11.05 8.04 -7.43
CA LEU A 68 10.08 7.07 -7.94
C LEU A 68 9.80 7.22 -9.44
N LEU A 69 10.38 8.20 -10.14
CA LEU A 69 10.12 8.43 -11.56
C LEU A 69 10.57 7.25 -12.44
N GLU A 70 11.66 6.59 -12.08
CA GLU A 70 12.14 5.37 -12.77
C GLU A 70 11.13 4.21 -12.71
N ASN A 71 10.24 4.23 -11.72
CA ASN A 71 9.19 3.23 -11.52
C ASN A 71 7.82 3.71 -12.04
N ALA A 72 7.75 4.84 -12.73
CA ALA A 72 6.51 5.34 -13.30
C ALA A 72 6.05 4.46 -14.47
N GLY A 73 4.79 3.99 -14.43
CA GLY A 73 4.18 3.23 -15.53
C GLY A 73 4.61 1.77 -15.68
N ILE A 74 5.48 1.23 -14.81
CA ILE A 74 5.99 -0.15 -14.94
C ILE A 74 5.18 -1.21 -14.16
N GLY A 75 4.07 -0.82 -13.52
CA GLY A 75 3.15 -1.74 -12.87
C GLY A 75 3.66 -2.43 -11.60
N LYS A 76 4.50 -1.76 -10.80
CA LYS A 76 4.94 -2.27 -9.49
C LYS A 76 3.77 -2.55 -8.54
N ARG A 77 3.77 -3.70 -7.84
CA ARG A 77 2.72 -4.11 -6.87
C ARG A 77 3.29 -4.42 -5.48
N GLN A 78 2.43 -4.40 -4.47
CA GLN A 78 2.77 -4.70 -3.07
C GLN A 78 1.85 -5.80 -2.52
N GLY A 79 2.43 -6.91 -2.05
CA GLY A 79 1.74 -8.11 -1.58
C GLY A 79 1.76 -9.26 -2.59
N TYR A 80 1.88 -8.97 -3.88
CA TYR A 80 1.93 -9.94 -4.99
C TYR A 80 2.96 -9.49 -6.05
N ASP A 81 3.07 -10.29 -7.10
CA ASP A 81 3.92 -10.02 -8.25
C ASP A 81 3.51 -8.73 -9.00
N ASP A 82 4.50 -8.10 -9.63
CA ASP A 82 4.29 -6.89 -10.42
C ASP A 82 3.37 -7.18 -11.61
N ALA A 83 2.46 -6.26 -11.91
CA ALA A 83 1.51 -6.41 -13.03
C ALA A 83 2.16 -6.19 -14.40
N GLY A 84 3.41 -5.73 -14.44
CA GLY A 84 4.11 -5.36 -15.65
C GLY A 84 3.76 -3.95 -16.14
N GLY A 85 4.64 -3.40 -16.98
CA GLY A 85 4.48 -2.04 -17.50
C GLY A 85 3.44 -1.94 -18.60
N ILE A 86 2.89 -0.74 -18.72
CA ILE A 86 2.08 -0.34 -19.88
C ILE A 86 3.07 0.07 -20.98
N GLN A 87 2.95 -0.50 -22.18
CA GLN A 87 3.71 -0.06 -23.36
C GLN A 87 3.21 1.29 -23.87
#